data_AF-A0A950MMJ3-F1
#
_entry.id   AF-A0A950MMJ3-F1
#
_cell.length_a   1.000
_cell.length_b   1.000
_cell.length_c   1.000
_cell.angle_alpha   90.00
_cell.angle_beta   90.00
_cell.angle_gamma   90.00
#
_symmetry.space_group_name_H-M   'P 1'
#
loop_
_entity.id
_entity.type
_entity.pdbx_description
1 polymer ?
#
loop_
_entity_poly.entity_id
_entity_poly.type
_entity_poly.pdbx_seq_one_letter_code
_entity_poly.pdbx_strand_id
1 'polypeptide(L)'
;MVGRKFGFTLVFAALLAGCSGPIERWIVDTRVHQGDAALAQGSLSEAELAYRLALKLDPTDPRARTGFSLVASDIADNQFKAGRLDDALVTLTSAAKYDPQNVRLQELRSQVEAAKLKREIIVSNYPTFKETGSQITHSYLALKLMNQKIIASLNKFNYNFNVTELTKAIRQSYELNLEVARNTNRLIAYRQLLEQGVPGAATATEAGTARPTSLLPLP
;
A
#
# COMPACT_ATOMS: atom_id res chain seq x y z
N MET A 1 -39.53 -11.76 -91.38
CA MET A 1 -38.45 -12.59 -90.79
C MET A 1 -37.83 -11.81 -89.64
N VAL A 2 -38.19 -12.14 -88.39
CA VAL A 2 -37.60 -11.53 -87.19
C VAL A 2 -37.14 -12.69 -86.30
N GLY A 3 -35.83 -12.72 -86.06
CA GLY A 3 -35.10 -13.82 -85.44
C GLY A 3 -35.28 -13.87 -83.93
N ARG A 4 -35.65 -15.05 -83.46
CA ARG A 4 -35.79 -15.50 -82.08
C ARG A 4 -34.42 -15.84 -81.48
N LYS A 5 -34.03 -15.24 -80.35
CA LYS A 5 -33.07 -15.84 -79.40
C LYS A 5 -33.45 -15.50 -77.96
N PHE A 6 -34.17 -16.40 -77.32
CA PHE A 6 -34.39 -16.44 -75.88
C PHE A 6 -33.08 -16.83 -75.21
N GLY A 7 -32.53 -15.95 -74.38
CA GLY A 7 -31.39 -16.22 -73.51
C GLY A 7 -31.81 -17.18 -72.40
N PHE A 8 -31.16 -18.34 -72.38
CA PHE A 8 -31.33 -19.38 -71.37
C PHE A 8 -30.67 -18.91 -70.06
N THR A 9 -31.48 -18.72 -69.02
CA THR A 9 -31.03 -18.50 -67.63
C THR A 9 -30.22 -19.71 -67.16
N LEU A 10 -28.92 -19.52 -67.00
CA LEU A 10 -28.01 -20.54 -66.48
C LEU A 10 -27.99 -20.40 -64.94
N VAL A 11 -28.96 -21.05 -64.29
CA VAL A 11 -28.92 -21.28 -62.84
C VAL A 11 -27.83 -22.30 -62.59
N PHE A 12 -26.66 -21.80 -62.16
CA PHE A 12 -25.54 -22.63 -61.73
C PHE A 12 -25.90 -23.21 -60.35
N ALA A 13 -26.60 -24.35 -60.36
CA ALA A 13 -26.85 -25.13 -59.16
C ALA A 13 -25.51 -25.68 -58.66
N ALA A 14 -24.98 -25.06 -57.60
CA ALA A 14 -23.87 -25.56 -56.81
C ALA A 14 -24.33 -26.82 -56.05
N LEU A 15 -24.31 -27.97 -56.72
CA LEU A 15 -24.48 -29.31 -56.16
C LEU A 15 -23.19 -30.09 -56.37
N LEU A 16 -22.12 -29.68 -55.68
CA LEU A 16 -20.87 -30.44 -55.59
C LEU A 16 -20.37 -30.49 -54.14
N ALA A 17 -21.21 -30.94 -53.21
CA ALA A 17 -20.82 -31.22 -51.82
C ALA A 17 -21.33 -32.58 -51.35
N GLY A 18 -21.15 -33.63 -52.17
CA GLY A 18 -21.70 -34.96 -51.88
C GLY A 18 -20.74 -36.15 -52.01
N CYS A 19 -19.46 -35.96 -52.38
CA CYS A 19 -18.61 -37.08 -52.83
C CYS A 19 -17.30 -37.28 -52.04
N SER A 20 -17.21 -36.88 -50.78
CA SER A 20 -16.09 -37.27 -49.89
C SER A 20 -16.48 -38.32 -48.82
N GLY A 21 -17.75 -38.75 -48.82
CA GLY A 21 -18.46 -39.37 -47.68
C GLY A 21 -17.92 -40.68 -47.07
N PRO A 22 -17.25 -41.61 -47.79
CA PRO A 22 -16.80 -42.86 -47.17
C PRO A 22 -15.42 -42.77 -46.51
N ILE A 23 -14.46 -42.14 -47.19
CA ILE A 23 -13.05 -42.16 -46.75
C ILE A 23 -12.85 -41.18 -45.60
N GLU A 24 -13.39 -39.96 -45.69
CA GLU A 24 -13.28 -38.98 -44.60
C GLU A 24 -13.94 -39.49 -43.33
N ARG A 25 -15.12 -40.09 -43.44
CA ARG A 25 -15.83 -40.71 -42.32
C ARG A 25 -15.03 -41.87 -41.71
N TRP A 26 -14.46 -42.74 -42.54
CA TRP A 26 -13.59 -43.82 -42.06
C TRP A 26 -12.34 -43.27 -41.36
N ILE A 27 -11.73 -42.19 -41.86
CA ILE A 27 -10.59 -41.54 -41.20
C ILE A 27 -11.03 -40.95 -39.87
N VAL A 28 -12.15 -40.22 -39.80
CA VAL A 28 -12.71 -39.67 -38.55
C VAL A 28 -12.95 -40.79 -37.54
N ASP A 29 -13.64 -41.86 -37.93
CA ASP A 29 -13.93 -42.99 -37.05
C ASP A 29 -12.64 -43.65 -36.56
N THR A 30 -11.66 -43.84 -37.44
CA THR A 30 -10.35 -44.39 -37.08
C THR A 30 -9.62 -43.49 -36.08
N ARG A 31 -9.65 -42.17 -36.28
CA ARG A 31 -9.03 -41.20 -35.37
C ARG A 31 -9.72 -41.16 -34.02
N VAL A 32 -11.05 -41.25 -33.98
CA VAL A 32 -11.81 -41.38 -32.74
C VAL A 32 -11.42 -42.65 -32.00
N HIS A 33 -11.38 -43.79 -32.70
CA HIS A 33 -10.95 -45.06 -32.08
C HIS A 33 -9.51 -45.03 -31.55
N GLN A 34 -8.59 -44.38 -32.27
CA GLN A 34 -7.23 -44.13 -31.78
C GLN A 34 -7.24 -43.28 -30.50
N GLY A 35 -8.09 -42.25 -30.47
CA GLY A 35 -8.28 -41.40 -29.30
C GLY A 35 -8.79 -42.18 -28.09
N ASP A 36 -9.83 -43.00 -28.29
CA ASP A 36 -10.41 -43.84 -27.25
C ASP A 36 -9.38 -44.84 -26.70
N ALA A 37 -8.60 -45.46 -27.59
CA ALA A 37 -7.55 -46.41 -27.20
C ALA A 37 -6.40 -45.73 -26.43
N ALA A 38 -5.95 -44.57 -26.88
CA ALA A 38 -4.91 -43.79 -26.19
C ALA A 38 -5.40 -43.31 -24.81
N LEU A 39 -6.66 -42.90 -24.71
CA LEU A 39 -7.27 -42.50 -23.44
C LEU A 39 -7.36 -43.67 -22.46
N ALA A 40 -7.73 -44.87 -22.94
CA ALA A 40 -7.73 -46.08 -22.12
C ALA A 40 -6.33 -46.46 -21.62
N GLN A 41 -5.27 -46.08 -22.34
CA GLN A 41 -3.87 -46.27 -21.95
C GLN A 41 -3.34 -45.15 -21.04
N GLY A 42 -4.11 -44.07 -20.82
CA GLY A 42 -3.68 -42.90 -20.05
C GLY A 42 -2.79 -41.92 -20.84
N SER A 43 -2.60 -42.14 -22.14
CA SER A 43 -1.81 -41.29 -23.04
C SER A 43 -2.62 -40.05 -23.46
N LEU A 44 -2.79 -39.08 -22.55
CA LEU A 44 -3.60 -37.89 -22.78
C LEU A 44 -3.16 -37.10 -24.02
N SER A 45 -1.85 -36.95 -24.27
CA SER A 45 -1.33 -36.22 -25.43
C SER A 45 -1.66 -36.87 -26.77
N GLU A 46 -1.63 -38.21 -26.82
CA GLU A 46 -1.96 -38.96 -28.04
C GLU A 46 -3.47 -38.93 -28.28
N ALA A 47 -4.26 -39.09 -27.21
CA ALA A 47 -5.72 -39.00 -27.27
C ALA A 47 -6.16 -37.61 -27.76
N GLU A 48 -5.57 -36.54 -27.21
CA GLU A 48 -5.84 -35.16 -27.61
C GLU A 48 -5.56 -34.97 -29.11
N LEU A 49 -4.40 -35.43 -29.57
CA LEU A 49 -4.02 -35.33 -30.97
C LEU A 49 -5.00 -36.06 -31.88
N ALA A 50 -5.37 -37.30 -31.54
CA ALA A 50 -6.31 -38.10 -32.31
C ALA A 50 -7.68 -37.43 -32.43
N TYR A 51 -8.29 -37.02 -31.31
CA TYR A 51 -9.58 -36.33 -31.35
C TYR A 51 -9.50 -34.99 -32.06
N ARG A 52 -8.43 -34.22 -31.88
CA ARG A 52 -8.23 -32.94 -32.59
C ARG A 52 -8.10 -33.15 -34.10
N LEU A 53 -7.46 -34.23 -34.55
CA LEU A 53 -7.41 -34.58 -35.97
C LEU A 53 -8.78 -35.00 -36.51
N ALA A 54 -9.56 -35.76 -35.74
CA ALA A 54 -10.94 -36.08 -36.09
C ALA A 54 -11.78 -34.80 -36.24
N LEU A 55 -11.70 -33.88 -35.28
CA LEU A 55 -12.41 -32.59 -35.28
C LEU A 55 -11.97 -31.61 -36.38
N LYS A 56 -10.78 -31.78 -36.94
CA LYS A 56 -10.36 -31.02 -38.13
C LYS A 56 -11.04 -31.49 -39.41
N LEU A 57 -11.38 -32.78 -39.48
CA LEU A 57 -12.05 -33.39 -40.63
C LEU A 57 -13.57 -33.28 -40.50
N ASP A 58 -14.11 -33.56 -39.32
CA ASP A 58 -15.51 -33.35 -38.96
C ASP A 58 -15.62 -32.60 -37.62
N PRO A 59 -15.78 -31.27 -37.65
CA PRO A 59 -15.96 -30.46 -36.45
C PRO A 59 -17.24 -30.78 -35.66
N THR A 60 -18.19 -31.48 -36.27
CA THR A 60 -19.50 -31.77 -35.68
C THR A 60 -19.62 -33.17 -35.10
N ASP A 61 -18.61 -34.04 -35.32
CA ASP A 61 -18.63 -35.42 -34.83
C ASP A 61 -18.80 -35.46 -33.30
N PRO A 62 -19.91 -36.04 -32.79
CA PRO A 62 -20.23 -35.98 -31.37
C PRO A 62 -19.22 -36.75 -30.51
N ARG A 63 -18.67 -37.87 -31.01
CA ARG A 63 -17.72 -38.69 -30.24
C ARG A 63 -16.40 -37.95 -30.07
N ALA A 64 -15.90 -37.34 -31.14
CA ALA A 64 -14.67 -36.56 -31.13
C ALA A 64 -14.82 -35.31 -30.26
N ARG A 65 -15.99 -34.63 -30.29
CA ARG A 65 -16.26 -33.47 -29.42
C ARG A 65 -16.22 -33.87 -27.94
N THR A 66 -16.97 -34.91 -27.56
CA THR A 66 -17.00 -35.40 -26.18
C THR A 66 -15.63 -35.92 -25.73
N GLY A 67 -14.95 -36.70 -26.56
CA GLY A 67 -13.61 -37.22 -26.27
C GLY A 67 -12.58 -36.12 -26.10
N PHE A 68 -12.58 -35.12 -26.99
CA PHE A 68 -11.68 -33.97 -26.88
C PHE A 68 -11.96 -33.14 -25.63
N SER A 69 -13.23 -32.86 -25.29
CA SER A 69 -13.59 -32.14 -24.07
C SER A 69 -13.11 -32.85 -22.80
N LEU A 70 -13.24 -34.19 -22.76
CA LEU A 70 -12.78 -35.00 -21.64
C LEU A 70 -11.26 -34.92 -21.48
N VAL A 71 -10.52 -35.22 -22.55
CA VAL A 71 -9.05 -35.20 -22.54
C VAL A 71 -8.51 -33.81 -22.25
N ALA A 72 -9.08 -32.78 -22.88
CA ALA A 72 -8.65 -31.40 -22.67
C ALA A 72 -8.90 -30.94 -21.22
N SER A 73 -9.98 -31.39 -20.58
CA SER A 73 -10.24 -31.13 -19.17
C SER A 73 -9.15 -31.74 -18.28
N ASP A 74 -8.72 -32.97 -18.57
CA ASP A 74 -7.69 -33.66 -17.78
C ASP A 74 -6.29 -33.06 -18.01
N ILE A 75 -5.97 -32.67 -19.25
CA ILE A 75 -4.72 -31.95 -19.57
C ILE A 75 -4.70 -30.59 -18.86
N ALA A 76 -5.80 -29.84 -18.93
CA ALA A 76 -5.91 -28.54 -18.29
C ALA A 76 -5.82 -28.65 -16.76
N ASP A 77 -6.42 -29.69 -16.15
CA ASP A 77 -6.31 -29.95 -14.71
C ASP A 77 -4.87 -30.26 -14.30
N ASN A 78 -4.15 -31.07 -15.09
CA ASN A 78 -2.73 -31.34 -14.86
C ASN A 78 -1.86 -30.08 -15.01
N GLN A 79 -2.13 -29.23 -16.00
CA GLN A 79 -1.46 -27.94 -16.17
C GLN A 79 -1.76 -26.98 -15.01
N PHE A 80 -3.02 -26.96 -14.55
CA PHE A 80 -3.46 -26.16 -13.41
C PHE A 80 -2.73 -26.58 -12.12
N LYS A 81 -2.68 -27.88 -11.83
CA LYS A 81 -1.93 -28.45 -10.70
C LYS A 81 -0.43 -28.16 -10.79
N ALA A 82 0.13 -28.14 -12.00
CA ALA A 82 1.52 -27.74 -12.24
C ALA A 82 1.75 -26.21 -12.18
N GLY A 83 0.72 -25.41 -11.94
CA GLY A 83 0.79 -23.94 -11.89
C GLY A 83 0.93 -23.25 -13.26
N ARG A 84 0.82 -24.01 -14.35
CA ARG A 84 0.86 -23.51 -15.74
C ARG A 84 -0.52 -23.01 -16.16
N LEU A 85 -0.93 -21.88 -15.58
CA LEU A 85 -2.27 -21.31 -15.74
C LEU A 85 -2.55 -20.89 -17.18
N ASP A 86 -1.57 -20.29 -17.87
CA ASP A 86 -1.75 -19.84 -19.26
C ASP A 86 -1.96 -21.03 -20.22
N ASP A 87 -1.17 -22.08 -20.08
CA ASP A 87 -1.32 -23.31 -20.87
C ASP A 87 -2.71 -23.94 -20.65
N ALA A 88 -3.15 -24.01 -19.39
CA ALA A 88 -4.47 -24.51 -19.04
C ALA A 88 -5.59 -23.70 -19.72
N LEU A 89 -5.50 -22.37 -19.72
CA LEU A 89 -6.47 -21.53 -20.41
C LEU A 89 -6.46 -21.74 -21.93
N VAL A 90 -5.29 -21.93 -22.53
CA VAL A 90 -5.18 -22.24 -23.97
C VAL A 90 -5.88 -23.56 -24.29
N THR A 91 -5.60 -24.62 -23.53
CA THR A 91 -6.24 -25.93 -23.70
C THR A 91 -7.74 -25.85 -23.53
N LEU A 92 -8.23 -25.22 -22.45
CA LEU A 92 -9.67 -25.04 -22.19
C LEU A 92 -10.36 -24.21 -23.28
N THR A 93 -9.70 -23.15 -23.76
CA THR A 93 -10.23 -22.33 -24.86
C THR A 93 -10.33 -23.13 -26.15
N SER A 94 -9.36 -24.02 -26.42
CA SER A 94 -9.40 -24.87 -27.60
C SER A 94 -10.57 -25.86 -27.56
N ALA A 95 -10.84 -26.47 -26.40
CA ALA A 95 -11.95 -27.41 -26.21
C ALA A 95 -13.32 -26.71 -26.24
N ALA A 96 -13.43 -25.54 -25.62
CA ALA A 96 -14.67 -24.76 -25.60
C ALA A 96 -15.13 -24.31 -27.01
N LYS A 97 -14.24 -24.26 -28.01
CA LYS A 97 -14.64 -24.01 -29.41
C LYS A 97 -15.55 -25.11 -29.95
N TYR A 98 -15.32 -26.35 -29.53
CA TYR A 98 -16.07 -27.51 -29.98
C TYR A 98 -17.19 -27.86 -29.02
N ASP A 99 -17.07 -27.56 -27.73
CA ASP A 99 -18.09 -27.85 -26.73
C ASP A 99 -18.25 -26.70 -25.72
N PRO A 100 -18.88 -25.58 -26.15
CA PRO A 100 -18.96 -24.38 -25.32
C PRO A 100 -19.89 -24.54 -24.12
N GLN A 101 -20.81 -25.53 -24.13
CA GLN A 101 -21.79 -25.77 -23.06
C GLN A 101 -21.31 -26.84 -22.07
N ASN A 102 -20.08 -27.33 -22.22
CA ASN A 102 -19.51 -28.29 -21.28
C ASN A 102 -19.30 -27.65 -19.90
N VAL A 103 -20.09 -28.09 -18.92
CA VAL A 103 -20.04 -27.56 -17.55
C VAL A 103 -18.64 -27.72 -16.94
N ARG A 104 -17.99 -28.88 -17.14
CA ARG A 104 -16.66 -29.15 -16.58
C ARG A 104 -15.59 -28.23 -17.16
N LEU A 105 -15.61 -27.96 -18.47
CA LEU A 105 -14.69 -27.01 -19.09
C LEU A 105 -14.90 -25.59 -18.55
N GLN A 106 -16.16 -25.16 -18.39
CA GLN A 106 -16.48 -23.83 -17.86
C GLN A 106 -16.06 -23.68 -16.40
N GLU A 107 -16.35 -24.67 -15.56
CA GLU A 107 -15.95 -24.69 -14.15
C GLU A 107 -14.43 -24.62 -14.00
N LEU A 108 -13.70 -25.47 -14.73
CA LEU A 108 -12.25 -25.50 -14.66
C LEU A 108 -11.66 -24.18 -15.18
N ARG A 109 -12.20 -23.61 -16.26
CA ARG A 109 -11.79 -22.30 -16.76
C ARG A 109 -11.97 -21.22 -15.70
N SER A 110 -13.12 -21.18 -15.04
CA SER A 110 -13.41 -20.22 -13.96
C SER A 110 -12.37 -20.32 -12.83
N GLN A 111 -12.03 -21.55 -12.42
CA GLN A 111 -11.00 -21.78 -11.40
C GLN A 111 -9.61 -21.30 -11.83
N VAL A 112 -9.21 -21.59 -13.07
CA VAL A 112 -7.91 -21.16 -13.61
C VAL A 112 -7.82 -19.63 -13.70
N GLU A 113 -8.86 -18.97 -14.21
CA GLU A 113 -8.91 -17.50 -14.31
C GLU A 113 -8.86 -16.85 -12.91
N ALA A 114 -9.61 -17.38 -11.94
CA ALA A 114 -9.58 -16.89 -10.56
C ALA A 114 -8.18 -17.03 -9.93
N ALA A 115 -7.50 -18.16 -10.17
CA ALA A 115 -6.13 -18.37 -9.70
C ALA A 115 -5.13 -17.42 -10.39
N LYS A 116 -5.31 -17.15 -11.69
CA LYS A 116 -4.47 -16.24 -12.46
C LYS A 116 -4.62 -14.81 -11.96
N LEU A 117 -5.85 -14.34 -11.77
CA LEU A 117 -6.13 -13.03 -11.21
C LEU A 117 -5.52 -12.87 -9.81
N LYS A 118 -5.67 -13.88 -8.94
CA LYS A 118 -5.07 -13.87 -7.61
C LYS A 118 -3.53 -13.75 -7.67
N ARG A 119 -2.89 -14.46 -8.61
CA ARG A 119 -1.44 -14.36 -8.85
C ARG A 119 -1.06 -12.95 -9.30
N GLU A 120 -1.78 -12.38 -10.25
CA GLU A 120 -1.53 -11.03 -10.78
C GLU A 120 -1.69 -9.96 -9.71
N ILE A 121 -2.73 -10.04 -8.87
CA ILE A 121 -2.93 -9.15 -7.72
C ILE A 121 -1.73 -9.23 -6.77
N ILE A 122 -1.27 -10.44 -6.45
CA ILE A 122 -0.11 -10.61 -5.57
C ILE A 122 1.13 -10.01 -6.21
N VAL A 123 1.43 -10.32 -7.47
CA VAL A 123 2.62 -9.80 -8.16
C VAL A 123 2.59 -8.27 -8.26
N SER A 124 1.42 -7.68 -8.54
CA SER A 124 1.24 -6.22 -8.63
C SER A 124 1.37 -5.54 -7.26
N ASN A 125 0.79 -6.12 -6.21
CA ASN A 125 0.74 -5.50 -4.88
C ASN A 125 1.96 -5.83 -4.00
N TYR A 126 2.72 -6.88 -4.33
CA TYR A 126 3.85 -7.31 -3.51
C TYR A 126 4.96 -6.24 -3.39
N PRO A 127 5.37 -5.53 -4.47
CA PRO A 127 6.35 -4.45 -4.36
C PRO A 127 5.89 -3.34 -3.41
N THR A 128 4.62 -2.93 -3.50
CA THR A 128 4.03 -1.91 -2.63
C THR A 128 3.91 -2.38 -1.18
N PHE A 129 3.56 -3.64 -0.92
CA PHE A 129 3.56 -4.18 0.45
C PHE A 129 4.96 -4.23 1.06
N LYS A 130 5.97 -4.62 0.28
CA LYS A 130 7.37 -4.65 0.73
C LYS A 130 7.85 -3.24 1.09
N GLU A 131 7.59 -2.27 0.22
CA GLU A 131 7.97 -0.87 0.44
C GLU A 131 7.26 -0.30 1.67
N THR A 132 5.94 -0.49 1.75
CA THR A 132 5.12 -0.03 2.88
C THR A 132 5.61 -0.62 4.20
N GLY A 133 5.93 -1.91 4.24
CA GLY A 133 6.50 -2.55 5.43
C GLY A 133 7.85 -1.94 5.86
N SER A 134 8.72 -1.62 4.89
CA SER A 134 9.99 -0.91 5.15
C SER A 134 9.74 0.49 5.72
N GLN A 135 8.82 1.25 5.12
CA GLN A 135 8.47 2.60 5.58
C GLN A 135 7.87 2.61 6.99
N ILE A 136 6.99 1.65 7.31
CA ILE A 136 6.44 1.48 8.66
C ILE A 136 7.57 1.22 9.67
N THR A 137 8.52 0.35 9.31
CA THR A 137 9.67 0.03 10.16
C THR A 137 10.53 1.28 10.43
N HIS A 138 10.83 2.07 9.40
CA HIS A 138 11.56 3.33 9.57
C HIS A 138 10.81 4.32 10.46
N SER A 139 9.49 4.46 10.25
CA SER A 139 8.65 5.36 11.03
C SER A 139 8.59 4.96 12.50
N TYR A 140 8.49 3.66 12.79
CA TYR A 140 8.51 3.13 14.15
C TYR A 140 9.85 3.41 14.85
N LEU A 141 10.97 3.22 14.16
CA LEU A 141 12.30 3.53 14.69
C LEU A 141 12.46 5.04 14.98
N ALA A 142 11.98 5.89 14.07
CA ALA A 142 12.00 7.34 14.26
C ALA A 142 11.17 7.76 15.49
N LEU A 143 9.96 7.21 15.64
CA LEU A 143 9.09 7.48 16.79
C LEU A 143 9.75 7.03 18.11
N LYS A 144 10.37 5.84 18.11
CA LYS A 144 11.10 5.32 19.29
C LYS A 144 12.23 6.25 19.71
N LEU A 145 13.04 6.72 18.75
CA LEU A 145 14.11 7.69 19.01
C LEU A 145 13.58 9.03 19.53
N MET A 146 12.47 9.50 18.97
CA MET A 146 11.83 10.75 19.39
C MET A 146 11.31 10.65 20.83
N ASN A 147 10.66 9.53 21.18
CA ASN A 147 10.21 9.26 22.55
C ASN A 147 11.37 9.23 23.54
N GLN A 148 12.51 8.62 23.18
CA GLN A 148 13.71 8.64 24.03
C GLN A 148 14.23 10.07 24.26
N LYS A 149 14.24 10.92 23.23
CA LYS A 149 14.64 12.34 23.37
C LYS A 149 13.69 13.11 24.28
N ILE A 150 12.39 12.87 24.18
CA ILE A 150 11.38 13.49 25.05
C ILE A 150 11.62 13.06 26.50
N ILE A 151 11.80 11.77 26.77
CA ILE A 151 12.08 11.25 28.12
C ILE A 151 13.36 11.87 28.68
N ALA A 152 14.43 11.94 27.89
CA ALA A 152 15.68 12.57 28.31
C ALA A 152 15.49 14.07 28.63
N SER A 153 14.73 14.79 27.81
CA SER A 153 14.41 16.20 28.02
C SER A 153 13.57 16.42 29.28
N LEU A 154 12.59 15.56 29.54
CA LEU A 154 11.77 15.58 30.75
C LEU A 154 12.61 15.31 32.00
N ASN A 155 13.49 14.31 31.97
CA ASN A 155 14.40 14.02 33.08
C ASN A 155 15.32 15.20 33.38
N LYS A 156 15.86 15.85 32.33
CA LYS A 156 16.66 17.08 32.49
C LYS A 156 15.82 18.20 33.09
N PHE A 157 14.62 18.45 32.59
CA PHE A 157 13.73 19.48 33.15
C PHE A 157 13.45 19.25 34.64
N ASN A 158 13.18 18.00 35.03
CA ASN A 158 12.94 17.63 36.43
C ASN A 158 14.16 17.87 37.32
N TYR A 159 15.38 17.74 36.78
CA TYR A 159 16.63 18.00 37.50
C TYR A 159 16.98 19.50 37.60
N ASN A 160 16.47 20.33 36.68
CA ASN A 160 16.79 21.77 36.62
C ASN A 160 15.84 22.63 37.47
N PHE A 161 14.66 22.14 37.79
CA PHE A 161 13.68 22.85 38.62
C PHE A 161 14.06 22.73 40.10
N ASN A 162 15.16 23.36 40.50
CA ASN A 162 15.56 23.40 41.90
C ASN A 162 14.78 24.50 42.62
N VAL A 163 13.73 24.09 43.34
CA VAL A 163 12.86 24.99 44.12
C VAL A 163 13.67 25.83 45.11
N THR A 164 14.83 25.36 45.58
CA THR A 164 15.68 26.11 46.51
C THR A 164 16.36 27.33 45.86
N GLU A 165 16.83 27.21 44.61
CA GLU A 165 17.41 28.34 43.86
C GLU A 165 16.34 29.36 43.49
N LEU A 166 15.14 28.91 43.09
CA LEU A 166 14.00 29.80 42.85
C LEU A 166 13.61 30.56 44.12
N THR A 167 13.53 29.85 45.26
CA THR A 167 13.20 30.46 46.55
C THR A 167 14.26 31.48 46.98
N LYS A 168 15.54 31.18 46.75
CA LYS A 168 16.66 32.09 47.03
C LYS A 168 16.59 33.36 46.16
N ALA A 169 16.37 33.22 44.85
CA ALA A 169 16.22 34.34 43.94
C ALA A 169 15.00 35.22 44.29
N ILE A 170 13.87 34.62 44.66
CA ILE A 170 12.68 35.34 45.12
C ILE A 170 13.01 36.16 46.39
N ARG A 171 13.67 35.55 47.39
CA ARG A 171 14.06 36.26 48.62
C ARG A 171 14.98 37.45 48.33
N GLN A 172 15.99 37.25 47.49
CA GLN A 172 16.92 38.33 47.08
C GLN A 172 16.21 39.48 46.37
N SER A 173 15.21 39.19 45.53
CA SER A 173 14.38 40.21 44.89
C SER A 173 13.59 41.05 45.91
N TYR A 174 13.04 40.43 46.96
CA TYR A 174 12.36 41.17 48.02
C TYR A 174 13.31 42.07 48.82
N GLU A 175 14.50 41.56 49.16
CA GLU A 175 15.54 42.32 49.86
C GLU A 175 15.98 43.54 49.05
N LEU A 176 16.20 43.37 47.75
CA LEU A 176 16.58 44.46 46.85
C LEU A 176 15.48 45.53 46.76
N ASN A 177 14.20 45.13 46.68
CA ASN A 177 13.09 46.07 46.68
C ASN A 177 13.00 46.88 47.98
N LEU A 178 13.24 46.23 49.13
CA LEU A 178 13.29 46.93 50.41
C LEU A 178 14.43 47.94 50.46
N GLU A 179 15.57 47.61 49.87
CA GLU A 179 16.72 48.51 49.79
C GLU A 179 16.44 49.73 48.89
N VAL A 180 15.83 49.52 47.72
CA VAL A 180 15.38 50.60 46.83
C VAL A 180 14.40 51.52 47.55
N ALA A 181 13.43 50.97 48.28
CA ALA A 181 12.48 51.77 49.05
C ALA A 181 13.17 52.61 50.14
N ARG A 182 14.13 52.03 50.88
CA ARG A 182 14.92 52.78 51.87
C ARG A 182 15.73 53.90 51.22
N ASN A 183 16.43 53.62 50.13
CA ASN A 183 17.25 54.61 49.43
C ASN A 183 16.39 55.73 48.83
N THR A 184 15.20 55.40 48.33
CA THR A 184 14.22 56.38 47.87
C THR A 184 13.77 57.29 49.00
N ASN A 185 13.44 56.73 50.17
CA ASN A 185 13.07 57.54 51.35
C ASN A 185 14.22 58.43 51.82
N ARG A 186 15.47 57.93 51.82
CA ARG A 186 16.66 58.73 52.13
C ARG A 186 16.84 59.88 51.16
N LEU A 187 16.63 59.64 49.86
CA LEU A 187 16.73 60.67 48.83
C LEU A 187 15.64 61.74 49.00
N ILE A 188 14.41 61.34 49.32
CA ILE A 188 13.30 62.26 49.62
C ILE A 188 13.65 63.12 50.85
N ALA A 189 14.13 62.50 51.93
CA ALA A 189 14.55 63.22 53.13
C ALA A 189 15.71 64.20 52.85
N TYR A 190 16.69 63.78 52.06
CA TYR A 190 17.80 64.64 51.65
C TYR A 190 17.34 65.83 50.80
N ARG A 191 16.40 65.61 49.88
CA ARG A 191 15.77 66.68 49.09
C ARG A 191 15.03 67.66 50.00
N GLN A 192 14.23 67.16 50.95
CA GLN A 192 13.51 68.01 51.91
C GLN A 192 14.46 68.87 52.77
N LEU A 193 15.60 68.31 53.20
CA LEU A 193 16.62 69.06 53.94
C LEU A 193 17.26 70.17 53.09
N LEU A 194 17.49 69.93 51.80
CA LEU A 194 17.98 70.95 50.87
C LEU A 194 16.94 72.04 50.59
N GLU A 195 15.67 71.66 50.42
CA GLU A 195 14.55 72.58 50.19
C GLU A 195 14.24 73.46 51.40
N GLN A 196 14.49 72.98 52.63
CA GLN A 196 14.34 73.76 53.86
C GLN A 196 15.47 74.79 54.09
N GLY A 197 16.51 74.79 53.25
CA GLY A 197 17.67 75.66 53.36
C GLY A 197 18.59 75.23 54.51
N VAL A 198 19.90 75.17 54.25
CA VAL A 198 20.90 74.97 55.30
C VAL A 198 20.69 76.05 56.36
N PRO A 199 20.40 75.75 57.65
CA PRO A 199 20.46 76.77 58.68
C PRO A 199 21.87 77.33 58.64
N GLY A 200 21.95 78.61 58.27
CA GLY A 200 23.21 79.26 57.93
C GLY A 200 24.25 79.02 59.01
N ALA A 201 25.51 78.99 58.58
CA ALA A 201 26.60 79.43 59.43
C ALA A 201 26.28 80.86 59.88
N ALA A 202 25.48 81.00 60.94
CA ALA A 202 25.34 82.23 61.67
C ALA A 202 26.73 82.50 62.25
N THR A 203 27.35 83.58 61.79
CA THR A 203 28.51 84.20 62.40
C THR A 203 28.18 84.52 63.87
N ALA A 204 28.46 83.58 64.76
CA ALA A 204 28.45 83.79 66.20
C ALA A 204 29.86 84.21 66.62
N THR A 205 30.10 85.52 66.59
CA THR A 205 31.14 86.14 67.41
C THR A 205 30.83 85.86 68.88
N GLU A 206 31.74 85.13 69.51
CA GLU A 206 32.18 85.25 70.90
C GLU A 206 31.12 85.29 72.01
N ALA A 207 31.01 84.17 72.75
CA ALA A 207 31.54 84.04 74.12
C ALA A 207 30.77 83.00 74.96
N GLY A 208 31.50 82.13 75.67
CA GLY A 208 31.04 81.56 76.94
C GLY A 208 30.49 80.13 76.95
N THR A 209 31.39 79.16 77.06
CA THR A 209 31.30 77.96 77.93
C THR A 209 29.93 77.30 78.18
N ALA A 210 29.62 76.19 77.49
CA ALA A 210 29.12 74.94 78.08
C ALA A 210 28.92 73.86 76.99
N ARG A 211 29.39 72.65 77.27
CA ARG A 211 29.43 71.48 76.38
C ARG A 211 28.06 71.12 75.77
N PRO A 212 27.97 70.81 74.47
CA PRO A 212 26.88 69.99 73.94
C PRO A 212 27.23 68.50 74.00
N THR A 213 26.28 67.76 74.56
CA THR A 213 26.18 66.32 74.74
C THR A 213 26.36 65.54 73.44
N SER A 214 27.14 64.46 73.55
CA SER A 214 27.38 63.44 72.52
C SER A 214 26.08 62.85 71.97
N LEU A 215 25.93 62.87 70.64
CA LEU A 215 24.93 62.08 69.90
C LEU A 215 25.60 61.34 68.73
N LEU A 216 26.59 60.52 69.05
CA LEU A 216 26.98 59.39 68.20
C LEU A 216 26.87 58.08 69.00
N PRO A 217 26.34 57.00 68.40
CA PRO A 217 26.25 55.69 69.04
C PRO A 217 27.60 54.95 68.98
N LEU A 218 27.91 54.20 70.03
CA LEU A 218 29.01 53.22 70.10
C LEU A 218 28.55 51.86 69.51
N PRO A 219 29.49 50.94 69.18
CA PRO A 219 29.48 50.07 68.00
C PRO A 219 28.41 48.98 67.94
#